data_AF-A0A6A6GB11-F1
#
_entry.id   AF-A0A6A6GB11-F1
#
_cell.length_a   1.000
_cell.length_b   1.000
_cell.length_c   1.000
_cell.angle_alpha   90.00
_cell.angle_beta   90.00
_cell.angle_gamma   90.00
#
_symmetry.space_group_name_H-M   'P 1'
#
loop_
_entity.id
_entity.type
_entity.pdbx_description
1 polymer ?
#
loop_
_entity_poly.entity_id
_entity_poly.type
_entity_poly.pdbx_seq_one_letter_code
_entity_poly.pdbx_strand_id
1 'polypeptide(L)'
;MAVTCAGCGRSSERLLKCSRCQSREYCGSECQKNDWPTHKSLCERQNYILKVNLHPRHITNPRISRTLSCPAASTFAKLHTALIVAFGWSNTHLYDFSIYDQDIEQGRENRLSGPQPIYKITDPASEEDTFQMPSMPPSKDSSRMKLFQVLDNATTRSKAFTYEYDFGDGWEHVIKCNGRAPTTDHFICLDGEGHGCAEDVGGWHGWLGLREAYDAPNPNRDQKERRKWFERFASNGDPEGLRGDLKWRWDKENINRILAEHRTSRPNRQQPVLPNVLLLSLGKVEWFDEMYGPLLSQLRSKATVIERTHISSVMEALSTGVNSYAAVVITDATILQPEMEAVRSKVVDYARNGGTLLISFSFSSFATPPLAKRFFKDTLGVDWSFGDYQRSTFQLNTHPQTTLYRRGSGSEATAYDEMKEEFSMKALHLEDVAENDRVYIAPYGSRQTPAAFSKYGEGYLGYIGDVNTEVEVGPLLLRMCGV
;
A
#
# COMPACT_ATOMS: atom_id res chain seq x y z
N MET A 1 -8.06 4.30 45.34
CA MET A 1 -9.30 3.50 45.50
C MET A 1 -8.90 2.04 45.53
N ALA A 2 -9.34 1.25 46.51
CA ALA A 2 -9.06 -0.18 46.53
C ALA A 2 -9.75 -0.84 45.33
N VAL A 3 -9.00 -1.57 44.51
CA VAL A 3 -9.55 -2.26 43.34
C VAL A 3 -10.07 -3.62 43.79
N THR A 4 -11.21 -4.04 43.24
CA THR A 4 -11.91 -5.28 43.59
C THR A 4 -11.61 -6.40 42.61
N CYS A 5 -11.31 -7.59 43.12
CA CYS A 5 -11.13 -8.79 42.32
C CYS A 5 -12.43 -9.15 41.57
N ALA A 6 -12.36 -9.31 40.25
CA ALA A 6 -13.50 -9.65 39.42
C ALA A 6 -14.03 -11.08 39.66
N GLY A 7 -13.19 -11.99 40.18
CA GLY A 7 -13.59 -13.38 40.44
C GLY A 7 -14.23 -13.61 41.81
N CYS A 8 -13.84 -12.86 42.85
CA CYS A 8 -14.31 -13.09 44.23
C CYS A 8 -14.84 -11.85 44.96
N GLY A 9 -14.81 -10.67 44.32
CA GLY A 9 -15.31 -9.41 44.86
C GLY A 9 -14.46 -8.77 45.96
N ARG A 10 -13.39 -9.43 46.42
CA ARG A 10 -12.54 -8.92 47.51
C ARG A 10 -11.69 -7.74 47.04
N SER A 11 -11.61 -6.71 47.87
CA SER A 11 -10.67 -5.59 47.69
C SER A 11 -9.26 -6.02 48.10
N SER A 12 -8.26 -5.69 47.30
CA SER A 12 -6.85 -5.94 47.60
C SER A 12 -5.99 -4.83 47.01
N GLU A 13 -4.87 -4.51 47.67
CA GLU A 13 -3.87 -3.58 47.14
C GLU A 13 -2.97 -4.21 46.06
N ARG A 14 -2.95 -5.55 45.98
CA ARG A 14 -2.16 -6.31 45.01
C ARG A 14 -3.07 -7.26 44.26
N LEU A 15 -3.56 -6.84 43.11
CA LEU A 15 -4.29 -7.69 42.17
C LEU A 15 -3.48 -7.89 40.88
N LEU A 16 -3.60 -9.07 40.30
CA LEU A 16 -3.04 -9.42 39.00
C LEU A 16 -4.01 -9.00 37.90
N LYS A 17 -3.50 -8.32 36.88
CA LYS A 17 -4.28 -7.97 35.70
C LYS A 17 -4.38 -9.14 34.74
N CYS A 18 -5.51 -9.25 34.05
CA CYS A 18 -5.70 -10.16 32.93
C CYS A 18 -4.58 -9.93 31.89
N SER A 19 -3.75 -10.94 31.65
CA SER A 19 -2.60 -10.84 30.74
C SER A 19 -2.97 -10.44 29.31
N ARG A 20 -4.22 -10.67 28.88
CA ARG A 20 -4.74 -10.29 27.57
C ARG A 20 -5.21 -8.84 27.50
N CYS A 21 -6.20 -8.46 28.30
CA CYS A 21 -6.89 -7.18 28.18
C CYS A 21 -6.46 -6.10 29.18
N GLN A 22 -5.77 -6.50 30.26
CA GLN A 22 -5.38 -5.65 31.39
C GLN A 22 -6.53 -4.89 32.10
N SER A 23 -7.80 -5.08 31.68
CA SER A 23 -8.97 -4.37 32.20
C SER A 23 -9.64 -5.06 33.39
N ARG A 24 -9.32 -6.33 33.62
CA ARG A 24 -9.82 -7.12 34.75
C ARG A 24 -8.71 -7.49 35.70
N GLU A 25 -9.02 -7.48 36.98
CA GLU A 25 -8.09 -7.69 38.07
C GLU A 25 -8.52 -8.88 38.94
N TYR A 26 -7.55 -9.69 39.36
CA TYR A 26 -7.78 -10.96 40.04
C TYR A 26 -6.81 -11.13 41.20
N CYS A 27 -7.27 -11.75 42.29
CA CYS A 27 -6.38 -12.15 43.40
C CYS A 27 -5.34 -13.20 42.96
N GLY A 28 -5.65 -13.96 41.91
CA GLY A 28 -4.83 -15.07 41.42
C GLY A 28 -5.45 -15.75 40.22
N SER A 29 -4.75 -16.75 39.67
CA SER A 29 -5.17 -17.53 38.50
C SER A 29 -6.50 -18.25 38.72
N GLU A 30 -6.82 -18.65 39.94
CA GLU A 30 -8.09 -19.32 40.27
C GLU A 30 -9.30 -18.39 40.08
N CYS A 31 -9.22 -17.16 40.60
CA CYS A 31 -10.26 -16.14 40.39
C CYS A 31 -10.41 -15.79 38.92
N GLN A 32 -9.31 -15.77 38.16
CA GLN A 32 -9.35 -15.55 36.72
C GLN A 32 -10.06 -16.70 35.98
N LYS A 33 -9.75 -17.95 36.32
CA LYS A 33 -10.42 -19.13 35.71
C LYS A 33 -11.93 -19.11 35.97
N ASN A 34 -12.34 -18.71 37.18
CA ASN A 34 -13.76 -18.64 37.55
C ASN A 34 -14.52 -17.53 36.81
N ASP A 35 -13.90 -16.37 36.60
CA ASP A 35 -14.49 -15.25 35.82
C ASP A 35 -14.37 -15.47 34.30
N TRP A 36 -13.49 -16.36 33.84
CA TRP A 36 -13.20 -16.54 32.42
C TRP A 36 -14.42 -16.88 31.54
N PRO A 37 -15.39 -17.73 31.95
CA PRO A 37 -16.57 -18.03 31.13
C PRO A 37 -17.37 -16.79 30.71
N THR A 38 -17.46 -15.78 31.58
CA THR A 38 -18.17 -14.51 31.32
C THR A 38 -17.23 -13.48 30.69
N HIS A 39 -15.99 -13.38 31.19
CA HIS A 39 -15.01 -12.41 30.72
C HIS A 39 -14.51 -12.68 29.29
N LYS A 40 -14.38 -13.94 28.87
CA LYS A 40 -13.76 -14.31 27.58
C LYS A 40 -14.37 -13.61 26.37
N SER A 41 -15.68 -13.36 26.41
CA SER A 41 -16.44 -12.73 25.32
C SER A 41 -16.15 -11.23 25.19
N LEU A 42 -15.76 -10.59 26.29
CA LEU A 42 -15.44 -9.16 26.39
C LEU A 42 -13.92 -8.91 26.41
N CYS A 43 -13.10 -9.97 26.44
CA CYS A 43 -11.66 -9.89 26.61
C CYS A 43 -10.95 -9.63 25.28
N GLU A 44 -10.70 -8.37 24.96
CA GLU A 44 -9.87 -7.98 23.81
C GLU A 44 -8.40 -7.85 24.21
N ARG A 45 -7.49 -8.38 23.39
CA ARG A 45 -6.05 -8.21 23.63
C ARG A 45 -5.65 -6.78 23.26
N GLN A 46 -5.14 -6.04 24.23
CA GLN A 46 -4.62 -4.69 24.00
C GLN A 46 -3.50 -4.69 22.96
N ASN A 47 -3.38 -3.58 22.23
CA ASN A 47 -2.31 -3.39 21.28
C ASN A 47 -0.94 -3.37 21.97
N TYR A 48 0.11 -3.74 21.24
CA TYR A 48 1.50 -3.55 21.68
C TYR A 48 1.96 -2.15 21.31
N ILE A 49 2.73 -1.51 22.20
CA ILE A 49 3.51 -0.31 21.83
C ILE A 49 4.89 -0.79 21.42
N LEU A 50 5.20 -0.74 20.12
CA LEU A 50 6.49 -1.15 19.57
C LEU A 50 7.33 0.09 19.27
N LYS A 51 8.50 0.19 19.89
CA LYS A 51 9.53 1.18 19.52
C LYS A 51 10.47 0.54 18.51
N VAL A 52 10.58 1.18 17.35
CA VAL A 52 11.35 0.72 16.20
C VAL A 52 12.47 1.71 15.94
N ASN A 53 13.71 1.24 15.95
CA ASN A 53 14.88 2.07 15.64
C ASN A 53 15.58 1.51 14.42
N LEU A 54 15.81 2.34 13.40
CA LEU A 54 16.55 1.97 12.21
C LEU A 54 18.05 2.10 12.46
N HIS A 55 18.79 0.99 12.30
CA HIS A 55 20.25 0.92 12.45
C HIS A 55 20.78 1.71 13.67
N PRO A 56 20.31 1.44 14.91
CA PRO A 56 20.62 2.27 16.08
C PRO A 56 22.11 2.32 16.44
N ARG A 57 22.92 1.39 15.91
CA ARG A 57 24.39 1.40 16.02
C ARG A 57 25.06 2.46 15.13
N HIS A 58 24.50 2.74 13.96
CA HIS A 58 25.13 3.57 12.93
C HIS A 58 24.41 4.89 12.70
N ILE A 59 23.09 4.94 12.87
CA ILE A 59 22.26 6.12 12.64
C ILE A 59 21.81 6.68 14.00
N THR A 60 22.59 7.64 14.51
CA THR A 60 22.44 8.14 15.89
C THR A 60 22.01 9.59 16.00
N ASN A 61 22.21 10.43 14.97
CA ASN A 61 21.79 11.82 14.98
C ASN A 61 21.48 12.35 13.56
N PRO A 62 20.20 12.66 13.23
CA PRO A 62 19.04 12.23 13.99
C PRO A 62 19.01 10.72 14.12
N ARG A 63 18.43 10.24 15.22
CA ARG A 63 17.97 8.87 15.26
C ARG A 63 16.77 8.76 14.34
N ILE A 64 16.70 7.69 13.55
CA ILE A 64 15.51 7.41 12.74
C ILE A 64 14.70 6.34 13.48
N SER A 65 13.54 6.74 14.01
CA SER A 65 12.71 5.85 14.83
C SER A 65 11.22 6.11 14.69
N ARG A 66 10.42 5.08 14.95
CA ARG A 66 8.96 5.14 14.97
C ARG A 66 8.43 4.35 16.16
N THR A 67 7.42 4.87 16.84
CA THR A 67 6.68 4.18 17.89
C THR A 67 5.29 3.86 17.38
N LEU A 68 4.93 2.58 17.31
CA LEU A 68 3.68 2.11 16.75
C LEU A 68 2.79 1.47 17.82
N SER A 69 1.48 1.75 17.77
CA SER A 69 0.44 0.93 18.38
C SER A 69 0.05 -0.17 17.42
N CYS A 70 0.26 -1.43 17.82
CA CYS A 70 0.14 -2.59 16.95
C CYS A 70 -0.96 -3.55 17.45
N PRO A 71 -2.01 -3.84 16.65
CA PRO A 71 -3.05 -4.78 17.07
C PRO A 71 -2.47 -6.16 17.37
N ALA A 72 -2.78 -6.70 18.56
CA ALA A 72 -2.11 -7.91 19.04
C ALA A 72 -2.33 -9.15 18.15
N ALA A 73 -3.48 -9.22 17.49
CA ALA A 73 -3.86 -10.30 16.58
C ALA A 73 -3.45 -10.05 15.11
N SER A 74 -2.76 -8.94 14.81
CA SER A 74 -2.15 -8.70 13.50
C SER A 74 -1.04 -9.71 13.23
N THR A 75 -0.78 -9.93 11.94
CA THR A 75 0.29 -10.81 11.46
C THR A 75 1.61 -10.06 11.36
N PHE A 76 2.72 -10.79 11.25
CA PHE A 76 4.01 -10.17 10.95
C PHE A 76 4.07 -9.58 9.54
N ALA A 77 3.36 -10.15 8.56
CA ALA A 77 3.19 -9.53 7.24
C ALA A 77 2.53 -8.15 7.34
N LYS A 78 1.51 -7.98 8.20
CA LYS A 78 0.89 -6.68 8.44
C LYS A 78 1.78 -5.72 9.21
N LEU A 79 2.63 -6.23 10.12
CA LEU A 79 3.65 -5.41 10.76
C LEU A 79 4.67 -4.92 9.73
N HIS A 80 5.13 -5.78 8.81
CA HIS A 80 5.99 -5.39 7.69
C HIS A 80 5.39 -4.23 6.89
N THR A 81 4.14 -4.36 6.43
CA THR A 81 3.46 -3.26 5.72
C THR A 81 3.41 -1.97 6.55
N ALA A 82 3.13 -2.07 7.85
CA ALA A 82 3.11 -0.90 8.73
C ALA A 82 4.50 -0.25 8.90
N LEU A 83 5.57 -1.04 8.91
CA LEU A 83 6.96 -0.56 8.97
C LEU A 83 7.36 0.12 7.66
N ILE A 84 7.03 -0.47 6.51
CA ILE A 84 7.22 0.16 5.20
C ILE A 84 6.58 1.55 5.18
N VAL A 85 5.31 1.67 5.60
CA VAL A 85 4.62 2.97 5.65
C VAL A 85 5.30 3.92 6.65
N ALA A 86 5.61 3.45 7.87
CA ALA A 86 6.16 4.30 8.91
C ALA A 86 7.54 4.88 8.57
N PHE A 87 8.34 4.16 7.79
CA PHE A 87 9.67 4.60 7.33
C PHE A 87 9.65 5.17 5.90
N GLY A 88 8.50 5.17 5.24
CA GLY A 88 8.30 5.79 3.93
C GLY A 88 8.91 5.00 2.77
N TRP A 89 8.93 3.67 2.84
CA TRP A 89 9.42 2.81 1.75
C TRP A 89 8.29 2.30 0.84
N SER A 90 8.69 1.61 -0.22
CA SER A 90 7.83 1.28 -1.38
C SER A 90 7.37 -0.17 -1.41
N ASN A 91 7.83 -1.02 -0.48
CA ASN A 91 7.53 -2.45 -0.43
C ASN A 91 7.99 -3.21 -1.70
N THR A 92 9.17 -2.89 -2.21
CA THR A 92 9.74 -3.43 -3.45
C THR A 92 10.79 -4.52 -3.23
N HIS A 93 11.19 -4.75 -1.98
CA HIS A 93 12.22 -5.72 -1.63
C HIS A 93 11.73 -6.80 -0.66
N LEU A 94 12.52 -7.87 -0.54
CA LEU A 94 12.32 -8.93 0.45
C LEU A 94 12.58 -8.42 1.86
N TYR A 95 12.02 -9.13 2.85
CA TYR A 95 12.19 -8.82 4.27
C TYR A 95 12.21 -10.09 5.11
N ASP A 96 12.77 -9.99 6.31
CA ASP A 96 12.53 -10.97 7.37
C ASP A 96 12.43 -10.32 8.75
N PHE A 97 11.87 -11.07 9.70
CA PHE A 97 12.02 -10.80 11.12
C PHE A 97 12.87 -11.90 11.76
N SER A 98 13.85 -11.51 12.56
CA SER A 98 14.71 -12.43 13.28
C SER A 98 14.42 -12.38 14.77
N ILE A 99 14.03 -13.51 15.35
CA ILE A 99 13.64 -13.63 16.76
C ILE A 99 14.76 -14.25 17.57
N TYR A 100 15.05 -13.70 18.75
CA TYR A 100 16.19 -14.06 19.58
C TYR A 100 15.80 -14.49 20.98
N ASP A 101 16.68 -15.25 21.62
CA ASP A 101 16.62 -15.58 23.05
C ASP A 101 17.48 -14.62 23.91
N GLN A 102 18.18 -13.67 23.30
CA GLN A 102 18.92 -12.62 23.99
C GLN A 102 18.40 -11.24 23.53
N ASP A 103 18.61 -10.21 24.35
CA ASP A 103 18.22 -8.85 23.99
C ASP A 103 19.28 -8.22 23.07
N ILE A 104 18.86 -7.62 21.96
CA ILE A 104 19.74 -7.05 20.92
C ILE A 104 19.39 -5.57 20.70
N GLU A 105 19.61 -4.74 21.72
CA GLU A 105 19.17 -3.35 21.70
C GLU A 105 19.86 -2.46 20.65
N GLN A 106 21.09 -2.81 20.23
CA GLN A 106 21.86 -2.07 19.23
C GLN A 106 21.88 -2.74 17.86
N GLY A 107 21.13 -3.83 17.67
CA GLY A 107 21.18 -4.59 16.42
C GLY A 107 22.47 -5.40 16.27
N ARG A 108 22.64 -6.02 15.10
CA ARG A 108 23.82 -6.85 14.78
C ARG A 108 25.05 -5.99 14.54
N GLU A 109 26.23 -6.57 14.72
CA GLU A 109 27.50 -5.90 14.41
C GLU A 109 27.81 -5.90 12.93
N ASN A 110 27.52 -7.00 12.26
CA ASN A 110 27.49 -7.10 10.81
C ASN A 110 26.52 -8.22 10.42
N ARG A 111 26.21 -8.36 9.13
CA ARG A 111 25.25 -9.39 8.68
C ARG A 111 25.77 -10.82 8.79
N LEU A 112 27.09 -11.00 8.82
CA LEU A 112 27.75 -12.31 8.76
C LEU A 112 28.13 -12.87 10.14
N SER A 113 28.02 -12.05 11.19
CA SER A 113 28.42 -12.41 12.55
C SER A 113 27.50 -11.75 13.56
N GLY A 114 27.18 -12.49 14.62
CA GLY A 114 26.23 -12.06 15.62
C GLY A 114 25.46 -13.23 16.21
N PRO A 115 24.57 -12.97 17.15
CA PRO A 115 23.67 -13.98 17.67
C PRO A 115 22.83 -14.59 16.57
N GLN A 116 22.70 -15.92 16.63
CA GLN A 116 21.82 -16.65 15.74
C GLN A 116 20.37 -16.53 16.25
N PRO A 117 19.41 -16.19 15.38
CA PRO A 117 18.02 -16.17 15.78
C PRO A 117 17.55 -17.61 16.05
N ILE A 118 16.65 -17.77 17.01
CA ILE A 118 16.01 -19.06 17.29
C ILE A 118 15.08 -19.48 16.14
N TYR A 119 14.50 -18.50 15.43
CA TYR A 119 13.78 -18.68 14.17
C TYR A 119 13.63 -17.34 13.46
N LYS A 120 13.42 -17.39 12.14
CA LYS A 120 13.01 -16.25 11.33
C LYS A 120 11.52 -16.30 11.04
N ILE A 121 10.94 -15.15 10.70
CA ILE A 121 9.58 -15.02 10.19
C ILE A 121 9.67 -14.28 8.86
N THR A 122 9.31 -14.93 7.76
CA THR A 122 9.47 -14.42 6.38
C THR A 122 8.24 -14.71 5.53
N ASP A 123 8.16 -14.10 4.35
CA ASP A 123 7.16 -14.46 3.35
C ASP A 123 7.50 -15.83 2.71
N PRO A 124 6.59 -16.82 2.69
CA PRO A 124 6.85 -18.10 2.04
C PRO A 124 7.28 -17.99 0.57
N ALA A 125 6.80 -16.97 -0.16
CA ALA A 125 7.20 -16.74 -1.55
C ALA A 125 8.69 -16.36 -1.70
N SER A 126 9.34 -15.92 -0.60
CA SER A 126 10.78 -15.68 -0.56
C SER A 126 11.61 -16.95 -0.37
N GLU A 127 10.99 -18.10 -0.07
CA GLU A 127 11.70 -19.36 0.20
C GLU A 127 11.97 -20.21 -1.05
N GLU A 128 11.21 -20.03 -2.15
CA GLU A 128 11.36 -20.84 -3.37
C GLU A 128 12.76 -20.72 -4.01
N ASP A 129 13.48 -19.62 -3.76
CA ASP A 129 14.85 -19.38 -4.25
C ASP A 129 15.96 -19.67 -3.21
N THR A 130 15.61 -20.07 -1.99
CA THR A 130 16.62 -20.36 -0.96
C THR A 130 16.98 -21.84 -0.92
N PHE A 131 18.19 -22.19 -1.39
CA PHE A 131 18.81 -23.47 -1.08
C PHE A 131 18.84 -23.62 0.46
N GLN A 132 18.05 -24.54 1.01
CA GLN A 132 18.03 -24.81 2.45
C GLN A 132 19.40 -25.33 2.90
N MET A 133 20.23 -24.43 3.40
CA MET A 133 21.51 -24.77 3.99
C MET A 133 21.27 -25.33 5.41
N PRO A 134 21.88 -26.47 5.79
CA PRO A 134 21.65 -27.14 7.07
C PRO A 134 21.91 -26.30 8.33
N SER A 135 22.60 -25.17 8.20
CA SER A 135 22.94 -24.24 9.29
C SER A 135 21.99 -23.05 9.44
N MET A 136 20.90 -22.99 8.67
CA MET A 136 19.97 -21.86 8.72
C MET A 136 18.95 -22.02 9.86
N PRO A 137 18.57 -20.91 10.54
CA PRO A 137 17.52 -20.93 11.54
C PRO A 137 16.18 -21.33 10.89
N PRO A 138 15.29 -22.02 11.63
CA PRO A 138 13.99 -22.39 11.10
C PRO A 138 13.17 -21.14 10.75
N SER A 139 12.37 -21.23 9.69
CA SER A 139 11.53 -20.14 9.19
C SER A 139 10.06 -20.36 9.53
N LYS A 140 9.30 -19.26 9.60
CA LYS A 140 7.85 -19.26 9.85
C LYS A 140 7.16 -18.26 8.92
N ASP A 141 5.98 -18.63 8.45
CA ASP A 141 5.17 -17.80 7.55
C ASP A 141 4.66 -16.52 8.23
N SER A 142 5.11 -15.36 7.72
CA SER A 142 4.75 -14.03 8.22
C SER A 142 3.26 -13.70 8.06
N SER A 143 2.57 -14.29 7.08
CA SER A 143 1.13 -14.12 6.85
C SER A 143 0.28 -14.84 7.90
N ARG A 144 0.86 -15.83 8.59
CA ARG A 144 0.18 -16.64 9.61
C ARG A 144 0.59 -16.27 11.03
N MET A 145 1.87 -15.97 11.24
CA MET A 145 2.43 -15.67 12.56
C MET A 145 1.81 -14.39 13.12
N LYS A 146 1.23 -14.45 14.32
CA LYS A 146 0.61 -13.31 15.01
C LYS A 146 1.57 -12.65 16.00
N LEU A 147 1.45 -11.34 16.17
CA LEU A 147 2.29 -10.58 17.10
C LEU A 147 2.24 -11.14 18.53
N PHE A 148 1.05 -11.50 19.04
CA PHE A 148 0.92 -12.05 20.39
C PHE A 148 1.64 -13.38 20.60
N GLN A 149 1.88 -14.16 19.54
CA GLN A 149 2.59 -15.45 19.66
C GLN A 149 4.07 -15.26 19.95
N VAL A 150 4.63 -14.09 19.62
CA VAL A 150 6.02 -13.73 19.91
C VAL A 150 6.10 -12.84 21.14
N LEU A 151 5.25 -11.82 21.23
CA LEU A 151 5.36 -10.79 22.26
C LEU A 151 4.79 -11.19 23.62
N ASP A 152 3.94 -12.22 23.69
CA ASP A 152 3.46 -12.80 24.96
C ASP A 152 4.19 -14.11 25.34
N ASN A 153 5.07 -14.62 24.48
CA ASN A 153 5.77 -15.88 24.74
C ASN A 153 6.81 -15.71 25.84
N ALA A 154 6.87 -16.64 26.80
CA ALA A 154 7.73 -16.53 27.97
C ALA A 154 9.22 -16.36 27.66
N THR A 155 9.70 -16.95 26.56
CA THR A 155 11.10 -16.90 26.13
C THR A 155 11.43 -15.59 25.43
N THR A 156 10.51 -15.01 24.67
CA THR A 156 10.78 -13.85 23.79
C THR A 156 10.14 -12.55 24.29
N ARG A 157 9.22 -12.62 25.27
CA ARG A 157 8.63 -11.44 25.89
C ARG A 157 9.73 -10.53 26.45
N SER A 158 9.56 -9.23 26.23
CA SER A 158 10.49 -8.16 26.66
C SER A 158 11.85 -8.13 25.95
N LYS A 159 12.17 -9.07 25.07
CA LYS A 159 13.40 -9.05 24.27
C LYS A 159 13.17 -8.26 22.98
N ALA A 160 14.20 -7.54 22.52
CA ALA A 160 14.17 -6.98 21.19
C ALA A 160 14.26 -8.09 20.13
N PHE A 161 13.66 -7.82 18.97
CA PHE A 161 13.83 -8.61 17.76
C PHE A 161 14.18 -7.68 16.60
N THR A 162 14.70 -8.23 15.52
CA THR A 162 15.08 -7.41 14.36
C THR A 162 14.14 -7.63 13.18
N TYR A 163 14.01 -6.59 12.36
CA TYR A 163 13.34 -6.59 11.07
C TYR A 163 14.35 -6.09 10.03
N GLU A 164 14.66 -6.92 9.04
CA GLU A 164 15.54 -6.55 7.93
C GLU A 164 14.68 -6.36 6.68
N TYR A 165 14.81 -5.20 6.04
CA TYR A 165 14.21 -4.88 4.75
C TYR A 165 15.30 -4.63 3.72
N ASP A 166 15.06 -5.12 2.49
CA ASP A 166 16.01 -5.11 1.40
C ASP A 166 17.31 -5.84 1.75
N PHE A 167 17.44 -7.11 1.35
CA PHE A 167 18.66 -7.87 1.59
C PHE A 167 19.86 -7.36 0.75
N GLY A 168 19.67 -6.45 -0.19
CA GLY A 168 20.75 -5.70 -0.83
C GLY A 168 21.35 -4.70 0.15
N ASP A 169 20.58 -3.68 0.53
CA ASP A 169 21.03 -2.58 1.40
C ASP A 169 21.09 -2.93 2.90
N GLY A 170 20.25 -3.87 3.33
CA GLY A 170 20.19 -4.48 4.67
C GLY A 170 19.74 -3.50 5.71
N TRP A 171 18.55 -2.94 5.54
CA TRP A 171 17.94 -2.04 6.48
C TRP A 171 17.47 -2.80 7.73
N GLU A 172 18.34 -2.90 8.73
CA GLU A 172 18.02 -3.52 10.01
C GLU A 172 17.30 -2.53 10.94
N HIS A 173 16.18 -2.98 11.50
CA HIS A 173 15.44 -2.29 12.54
C HIS A 173 15.46 -3.12 13.79
N VAL A 174 15.73 -2.47 14.92
CA VAL A 174 15.58 -3.06 16.24
C VAL A 174 14.22 -2.69 16.79
N ILE A 175 13.41 -3.71 17.09
CA ILE A 175 12.03 -3.55 17.56
C ILE A 175 11.93 -4.06 19.00
N LYS A 176 11.47 -3.20 19.91
CA LYS A 176 11.23 -3.53 21.32
C LYS A 176 9.81 -3.17 21.74
N CYS A 177 9.18 -4.05 22.51
CA CYS A 177 7.86 -3.80 23.07
C CYS A 177 7.99 -2.96 24.35
N ASN A 178 7.49 -1.72 24.30
CA ASN A 178 7.57 -0.74 25.38
C ASN A 178 6.27 -0.61 26.20
N GLY A 179 5.24 -1.41 25.89
CA GLY A 179 4.01 -1.42 26.69
C GLY A 179 2.80 -1.90 25.93
N ARG A 180 1.63 -1.42 26.39
CA ARG A 180 0.31 -1.72 25.82
C ARG A 180 -0.45 -0.44 25.53
N ALA A 181 -1.29 -0.47 24.51
CA ALA A 181 -2.19 0.62 24.13
C ALA A 181 -3.64 0.10 23.98
N PRO A 182 -4.65 1.00 23.97
CA PRO A 182 -6.02 0.62 23.64
C PRO A 182 -6.14 -0.13 22.32
N THR A 183 -7.18 -0.96 22.18
CA THR A 183 -7.40 -1.77 20.99
C THR A 183 -7.82 -0.92 19.80
N THR A 184 -7.28 -1.25 18.63
CA THR A 184 -7.61 -0.63 17.34
C THR A 184 -7.69 -1.69 16.25
N ASP A 185 -8.31 -1.36 15.11
CA ASP A 185 -8.47 -2.22 13.93
C ASP A 185 -7.34 -2.05 12.88
N HIS A 186 -6.39 -1.16 13.14
CA HIS A 186 -5.22 -0.87 12.31
C HIS A 186 -4.03 -0.41 13.18
N PHE A 187 -2.86 -0.33 12.56
CA PHE A 187 -1.65 0.21 13.18
C PHE A 187 -1.74 1.73 13.28
N ILE A 188 -1.17 2.31 14.34
CA ILE A 188 -1.12 3.78 14.53
C ILE A 188 0.30 4.18 14.91
N CYS A 189 0.87 5.15 14.20
CA CYS A 189 2.10 5.81 14.59
C CYS A 189 1.80 6.82 15.72
N LEU A 190 2.42 6.59 16.87
CA LEU A 190 2.25 7.38 18.08
C LEU A 190 3.29 8.49 18.18
N ASP A 191 4.53 8.20 17.78
CA ASP A 191 5.69 9.07 17.95
C ASP A 191 6.83 8.65 17.01
N GLY A 192 7.85 9.49 16.85
CA GLY A 192 8.97 9.24 15.96
C GLY A 192 10.03 10.34 15.95
N GLU A 193 11.14 10.06 15.28
CA GLU A 193 12.25 10.99 15.08
C GLU A 193 12.90 10.72 13.72
N GLY A 194 13.38 11.78 13.07
CA GLY A 194 14.23 11.67 11.89
C GLY A 194 13.47 11.41 10.58
N HIS A 195 14.01 11.97 9.51
CA HIS A 195 13.58 11.71 8.14
C HIS A 195 13.78 10.22 7.80
N GLY A 196 12.86 9.62 7.04
CA GLY A 196 13.00 8.25 6.55
C GLY A 196 14.23 8.10 5.64
N CYS A 197 14.89 6.94 5.66
CA CYS A 197 16.01 6.69 4.75
C CYS A 197 15.52 6.56 3.31
N ALA A 198 16.28 7.11 2.37
CA ALA A 198 16.05 6.92 0.94
C ALA A 198 16.14 5.43 0.57
N GLU A 199 15.19 4.95 -0.22
CA GLU A 199 15.18 3.61 -0.81
C GLU A 199 16.30 3.49 -1.84
N ASP A 200 16.96 2.33 -1.92
CA ASP A 200 18.08 2.04 -2.84
C ASP A 200 19.32 2.96 -2.71
N VAL A 201 19.51 3.62 -1.57
CA VAL A 201 20.64 4.55 -1.39
C VAL A 201 21.98 3.84 -1.14
N GLY A 202 21.98 2.52 -0.94
CA GLY A 202 23.18 1.72 -0.66
C GLY A 202 23.39 1.49 0.83
N GLY A 203 22.32 1.20 1.56
CA GLY A 203 22.33 0.91 2.99
C GLY A 203 22.76 2.10 3.86
N TRP A 204 23.08 1.82 5.12
CA TRP A 204 23.39 2.87 6.09
C TRP A 204 24.59 3.74 5.69
N HIS A 205 25.59 3.17 5.01
CA HIS A 205 26.73 3.92 4.47
C HIS A 205 26.28 4.92 3.41
N GLY A 206 25.45 4.48 2.46
CA GLY A 206 24.91 5.33 1.41
C GLY A 206 24.08 6.49 1.98
N TRP A 207 23.24 6.21 2.99
CA TRP A 207 22.47 7.24 3.68
C TRP A 207 23.33 8.28 4.38
N LEU A 208 24.38 7.86 5.10
CA LEU A 208 25.32 8.80 5.71
C LEU A 208 26.03 9.64 4.64
N GLY A 209 26.47 9.03 3.54
CA GLY A 209 27.07 9.75 2.41
C GLY A 209 26.10 10.75 1.75
N LEU A 210 24.81 10.44 1.66
CA LEU A 210 23.79 11.38 1.17
C LEU A 210 23.63 12.56 2.14
N ARG A 211 23.60 12.30 3.45
CA ARG A 211 23.53 13.37 4.45
C ARG A 211 24.76 14.26 4.45
N GLU A 212 25.95 13.68 4.40
CA GLU A 212 27.21 14.41 4.21
C GLU A 212 27.16 15.24 2.93
N ALA A 213 26.61 14.69 1.86
CA ALA A 213 26.41 15.43 0.63
C ALA A 213 25.56 16.67 0.89
N TYR A 214 24.48 16.63 1.68
CA TYR A 214 23.65 17.79 2.03
C TYR A 214 24.28 18.77 3.02
N ASP A 215 25.06 18.27 3.99
CA ASP A 215 25.74 19.09 5.00
C ASP A 215 26.99 19.79 4.45
N ALA A 216 27.52 19.36 3.30
CA ALA A 216 28.66 20.01 2.64
C ALA A 216 28.31 21.47 2.21
N PRO A 217 29.05 22.49 2.70
CA PRO A 217 28.85 23.88 2.29
C PRO A 217 29.12 24.09 0.79
N ASN A 218 30.12 23.38 0.25
CA ASN A 218 30.50 23.40 -1.16
C ASN A 218 30.54 21.97 -1.70
N PRO A 219 29.39 21.41 -2.12
CA PRO A 219 29.33 20.03 -2.55
C PRO A 219 30.11 19.82 -3.86
N ASN A 220 30.88 18.74 -3.92
CA ASN A 220 31.54 18.30 -5.15
C ASN A 220 30.53 17.75 -6.17
N ARG A 221 31.01 17.35 -7.36
CA ARG A 221 30.15 16.84 -8.43
C ARG A 221 29.33 15.63 -7.98
N ASP A 222 29.96 14.64 -7.34
CA ASP A 222 29.30 13.40 -6.93
C ASP A 222 28.26 13.65 -5.84
N GLN A 223 28.54 14.57 -4.90
CA GLN A 223 27.59 15.00 -3.88
C GLN A 223 26.37 15.69 -4.51
N LYS A 224 26.57 16.53 -5.53
CA LYS A 224 25.45 17.15 -6.26
C LYS A 224 24.60 16.10 -6.99
N GLU A 225 25.22 15.11 -7.61
CA GLU A 225 24.48 14.03 -8.27
C GLU A 225 23.72 13.15 -7.25
N ARG A 226 24.29 12.85 -6.09
CA ARG A 226 23.58 12.14 -5.01
C ARG A 226 22.35 12.90 -4.51
N ARG A 227 22.49 14.22 -4.30
CA ARG A 227 21.35 15.09 -3.91
C ARG A 227 20.26 15.03 -4.97
N LYS A 228 20.62 15.26 -6.25
CA LYS A 228 19.71 15.22 -7.38
C LYS A 228 19.03 13.87 -7.56
N TRP A 229 19.76 12.78 -7.33
CA TRP A 229 19.22 11.43 -7.36
C TRP A 229 18.11 11.28 -6.31
N PHE A 230 18.38 11.67 -5.05
CA PHE A 230 17.39 11.61 -3.99
C PHE A 230 16.17 12.49 -4.27
N GLU A 231 16.38 13.71 -4.77
CA GLU A 231 15.29 14.67 -5.03
C GLU A 231 14.35 14.25 -6.18
N ARG A 232 14.76 13.33 -7.06
CA ARG A 232 14.06 13.11 -8.35
C ARG A 232 13.89 11.67 -8.81
N PHE A 233 14.63 10.72 -8.23
CA PHE A 233 14.71 9.36 -8.78
C PHE A 233 14.61 8.26 -7.72
N ALA A 234 14.85 8.58 -6.44
CA ALA A 234 14.59 7.63 -5.37
C ALA A 234 13.07 7.43 -5.24
N SER A 235 12.62 6.19 -5.06
CA SER A 235 11.19 5.84 -4.98
C SER A 235 10.43 6.59 -3.89
N ASN A 236 11.13 6.95 -2.82
CA ASN A 236 10.64 7.77 -1.72
C ASN A 236 11.42 9.09 -1.56
N GLY A 237 11.90 9.63 -2.68
CA GLY A 237 12.66 10.88 -2.73
C GLY A 237 11.91 12.07 -2.15
N ASP A 238 12.65 13.00 -1.53
CA ASP A 238 12.12 14.28 -1.06
C ASP A 238 12.67 15.43 -1.93
N PRO A 239 11.82 16.14 -2.71
CA PRO A 239 12.23 17.30 -3.49
C PRO A 239 12.84 18.46 -2.66
N GLU A 240 12.52 18.56 -1.37
CA GLU A 240 13.11 19.54 -0.45
C GLU A 240 14.49 19.11 0.06
N GLY A 241 14.82 17.82 -0.07
CA GLY A 241 16.09 17.23 0.34
C GLY A 241 16.29 17.19 1.86
N LEU A 242 17.54 17.21 2.32
CA LEU A 242 17.89 17.00 3.74
C LEU A 242 18.67 18.16 4.37
N ARG A 243 18.54 19.38 3.83
CA ARG A 243 19.31 20.54 4.31
C ARG A 243 18.82 21.01 5.67
N GLY A 244 19.77 21.33 6.56
CA GLY A 244 19.46 21.90 7.87
C GLY A 244 18.49 21.02 8.64
N ASP A 245 17.38 21.60 9.08
CA ASP A 245 16.39 20.91 9.92
C ASP A 245 15.57 19.85 9.18
N LEU A 246 15.62 19.82 7.84
CA LEU A 246 14.88 18.84 7.03
C LEU A 246 15.29 17.39 7.32
N LYS A 247 16.53 17.13 7.76
CA LYS A 247 16.96 15.78 8.16
C LYS A 247 16.20 15.23 9.39
N TRP A 248 15.55 16.09 10.18
CA TRP A 248 14.69 15.71 11.30
C TRP A 248 13.21 15.66 10.93
N ARG A 249 12.81 16.17 9.75
CA ARG A 249 11.40 16.28 9.37
C ARG A 249 10.82 14.90 9.07
N TRP A 250 9.63 14.66 9.62
CA TRP A 250 8.80 13.50 9.35
C TRP A 250 7.34 13.89 9.61
N ASP A 251 6.40 13.14 9.04
CA ASP A 251 4.97 13.50 9.06
C ASP A 251 4.13 12.37 9.68
N LYS A 252 3.76 12.55 10.95
CA LYS A 252 2.97 11.57 11.71
C LYS A 252 1.56 11.45 11.16
N GLU A 253 0.96 12.57 10.78
CA GLU A 253 -0.40 12.66 10.27
C GLU A 253 -0.50 11.94 8.93
N ASN A 254 0.44 12.15 8.00
CA ASN A 254 0.51 11.45 6.73
C ASN A 254 0.75 9.94 6.91
N ILE A 255 1.68 9.54 7.80
CA ILE A 255 1.90 8.12 8.13
C ILE A 255 0.58 7.49 8.62
N ASN A 256 -0.12 8.12 9.55
CA ASN A 256 -1.37 7.59 10.09
C ASN A 256 -2.51 7.57 9.06
N ARG A 257 -2.55 8.56 8.15
CA ARG A 257 -3.49 8.58 7.03
C ARG A 257 -3.30 7.35 6.14
N ILE A 258 -2.05 7.02 5.78
CA ILE A 258 -1.73 5.83 4.97
C ILE A 258 -1.99 4.55 5.77
N LEU A 259 -1.57 4.46 7.03
CA LEU A 259 -1.84 3.31 7.89
C LEU A 259 -3.34 3.00 8.03
N ALA A 260 -4.20 4.02 7.97
CA ALA A 260 -5.65 3.85 7.97
C ALA A 260 -6.19 3.21 6.67
N GLU A 261 -5.49 3.32 5.54
CA GLU A 261 -5.85 2.63 4.29
C GLU A 261 -5.73 1.09 4.45
N HIS A 262 -4.90 0.63 5.38
CA HIS A 262 -4.65 -0.77 5.73
C HIS A 262 -5.59 -1.33 6.81
N ARG A 263 -6.70 -0.63 7.10
CA ARG A 263 -7.67 -1.06 8.12
C ARG A 263 -8.21 -2.45 7.85
N THR A 264 -8.26 -3.24 8.91
CA THR A 264 -8.86 -4.58 8.85
C THR A 264 -10.34 -4.46 9.12
N SER A 265 -11.14 -4.35 8.06
CA SER A 265 -12.60 -4.38 8.20
C SER A 265 -13.02 -5.71 8.83
N ARG A 266 -13.74 -5.67 9.96
CA ARG A 266 -14.53 -6.83 10.40
C ARG A 266 -15.71 -6.94 9.42
N PRO A 267 -15.86 -8.03 8.64
CA PRO A 267 -16.94 -8.12 7.67
C PRO A 267 -18.28 -8.02 8.38
N ASN A 268 -19.07 -7.00 8.04
CA ASN A 268 -20.43 -6.86 8.54
C ASN A 268 -21.30 -7.86 7.76
N ARG A 269 -21.70 -8.97 8.40
CA ARG A 269 -22.39 -10.10 7.76
C ARG A 269 -23.77 -9.80 7.15
N GLN A 270 -24.25 -8.55 7.21
CA GLN A 270 -25.62 -8.17 6.87
C GLN A 270 -25.75 -7.20 5.67
N GLN A 271 -24.65 -6.78 5.04
CA GLN A 271 -24.71 -5.90 3.86
C GLN A 271 -24.47 -6.69 2.56
N PRO A 272 -25.17 -6.34 1.46
CA PRO A 272 -24.85 -6.88 0.15
C PRO A 272 -23.40 -6.54 -0.19
N VAL A 273 -22.64 -7.55 -0.64
CA VAL A 273 -21.23 -7.39 -1.01
C VAL A 273 -21.19 -6.79 -2.41
N LEU A 274 -21.08 -5.46 -2.48
CA LEU A 274 -20.82 -4.77 -3.74
C LEU A 274 -19.41 -5.15 -4.26
N PRO A 275 -19.21 -5.24 -5.59
CA PRO A 275 -17.88 -5.45 -6.16
C PRO A 275 -16.92 -4.34 -5.73
N ASN A 276 -15.65 -4.67 -5.52
CA ASN A 276 -14.63 -3.68 -5.18
C ASN A 276 -14.04 -3.06 -6.44
N VAL A 277 -13.88 -1.74 -6.46
CA VAL A 277 -13.10 -1.03 -7.48
C VAL A 277 -11.95 -0.31 -6.78
N LEU A 278 -10.73 -0.57 -7.24
CA LEU A 278 -9.52 0.01 -6.67
C LEU A 278 -9.10 1.25 -7.48
N LEU A 279 -8.99 2.41 -6.82
CA LEU A 279 -8.42 3.62 -7.41
C LEU A 279 -6.96 3.77 -6.98
N LEU A 280 -6.07 3.93 -7.96
CA LEU A 280 -4.67 4.28 -7.77
C LEU A 280 -4.55 5.80 -7.97
N SER A 281 -4.43 6.52 -6.85
CA SER A 281 -4.36 7.99 -6.79
C SER A 281 -3.03 8.44 -6.19
N LEU A 282 -1.92 8.04 -6.84
CA LEU A 282 -0.54 8.23 -6.37
C LEU A 282 -0.10 9.70 -6.39
N GLY A 283 -0.74 10.52 -7.21
CA GLY A 283 -0.53 11.97 -7.29
C GLY A 283 -1.81 12.75 -7.07
N LYS A 284 -2.66 12.30 -6.13
CA LYS A 284 -3.97 12.92 -5.89
C LYS A 284 -3.83 14.42 -5.57
N VAL A 285 -4.39 15.24 -6.46
CA VAL A 285 -4.48 16.69 -6.29
C VAL A 285 -5.58 17.07 -5.30
N GLU A 286 -5.44 18.20 -4.62
CA GLU A 286 -6.34 18.61 -3.52
C GLU A 286 -7.81 18.75 -3.95
N TRP A 287 -8.07 19.20 -5.18
CA TRP A 287 -9.41 19.39 -5.73
C TRP A 287 -10.00 18.13 -6.39
N PHE A 288 -9.30 16.99 -6.35
CA PHE A 288 -9.74 15.76 -7.01
C PHE A 288 -11.14 15.32 -6.55
N ASP A 289 -11.38 15.27 -5.24
CA ASP A 289 -12.66 14.81 -4.70
C ASP A 289 -13.82 15.77 -5.02
N GLU A 290 -13.53 17.08 -5.11
CA GLU A 290 -14.51 18.09 -5.51
C GLU A 290 -14.86 17.95 -6.99
N MET A 291 -13.85 17.89 -7.86
CA MET A 291 -14.04 17.81 -9.31
C MET A 291 -14.72 16.50 -9.73
N TYR A 292 -14.25 15.36 -9.22
CA TYR A 292 -14.74 14.04 -9.63
C TYR A 292 -15.86 13.50 -8.70
N GLY A 293 -16.32 14.28 -7.73
CA GLY A 293 -17.36 13.91 -6.76
C GLY A 293 -18.61 13.29 -7.38
N PRO A 294 -19.20 13.85 -8.46
CA PRO A 294 -20.34 13.25 -9.15
C PRO A 294 -20.03 11.86 -9.74
N LEU A 295 -18.88 11.69 -10.39
CA LEU A 295 -18.45 10.42 -10.99
C LEU A 295 -18.14 9.36 -9.93
N LEU A 296 -17.44 9.76 -8.86
CA LEU A 296 -17.19 8.90 -7.70
C LEU A 296 -18.49 8.50 -6.99
N SER A 297 -19.49 9.38 -6.94
CA SER A 297 -20.81 9.07 -6.36
C SER A 297 -21.56 8.02 -7.18
N GLN A 298 -21.51 8.12 -8.51
CA GLN A 298 -22.07 7.09 -9.40
C GLN A 298 -21.35 5.75 -9.19
N LEU A 299 -20.01 5.73 -9.15
CA LEU A 299 -19.23 4.52 -8.90
C LEU A 299 -19.57 3.90 -7.53
N ARG A 300 -19.65 4.71 -6.47
CA ARG A 300 -20.01 4.28 -5.10
C ARG A 300 -21.45 3.76 -4.98
N SER A 301 -22.32 4.09 -5.94
CA SER A 301 -23.70 3.57 -5.95
C SER A 301 -23.79 2.10 -6.38
N LYS A 302 -22.75 1.57 -7.07
CA LYS A 302 -22.71 0.21 -7.61
C LYS A 302 -21.52 -0.62 -7.09
N ALA A 303 -20.47 0.04 -6.58
CA ALA A 303 -19.24 -0.60 -6.14
C ALA A 303 -18.75 -0.07 -4.79
N THR A 304 -18.02 -0.90 -4.06
CA THR A 304 -17.17 -0.47 -2.95
C THR A 304 -15.91 0.16 -3.53
N VAL A 305 -15.81 1.48 -3.50
CA VAL A 305 -14.63 2.21 -4.00
C VAL A 305 -13.55 2.24 -2.94
N ILE A 306 -12.42 1.62 -3.23
CA ILE A 306 -11.23 1.58 -2.38
C ILE A 306 -10.18 2.46 -3.05
N GLU A 307 -9.73 3.51 -2.39
CA GLU A 307 -8.67 4.38 -2.90
C GLU A 307 -7.35 4.09 -2.20
N ARG A 308 -6.25 4.14 -2.96
CA ARG A 308 -4.88 4.00 -2.48
C ARG A 308 -4.04 5.16 -2.99
N THR A 309 -3.34 5.80 -2.07
CA THR A 309 -2.59 7.04 -2.37
C THR A 309 -1.09 6.90 -2.20
N HIS A 310 -0.62 5.74 -1.74
CA HIS A 310 0.79 5.50 -1.48
C HIS A 310 1.27 4.19 -2.13
N ILE A 311 2.51 4.16 -2.61
CA ILE A 311 3.09 3.01 -3.33
C ILE A 311 2.91 1.71 -2.54
N SER A 312 3.31 1.69 -1.26
CA SER A 312 3.20 0.49 -0.41
C SER A 312 1.77 -0.07 -0.30
N SER A 313 0.78 0.82 -0.21
CA SER A 313 -0.64 0.47 -0.11
C SER A 313 -1.20 -0.06 -1.44
N VAL A 314 -0.69 0.45 -2.56
CA VAL A 314 -0.97 -0.08 -3.90
C VAL A 314 -0.34 -1.46 -4.08
N MET A 315 0.93 -1.63 -3.70
CA MET A 315 1.65 -2.90 -3.81
C MET A 315 0.99 -4.01 -2.99
N GLU A 316 0.54 -3.73 -1.77
CA GLU A 316 -0.26 -4.70 -1.00
C GLU A 316 -1.59 -5.01 -1.69
N ALA A 317 -2.31 -3.98 -2.13
CA ALA A 317 -3.60 -4.17 -2.81
C ALA A 317 -3.47 -5.04 -4.07
N LEU A 318 -2.49 -4.79 -4.92
CA LEU A 318 -2.26 -5.56 -6.15
C LEU A 318 -1.70 -6.97 -5.90
N SER A 319 -1.17 -7.23 -4.70
CA SER A 319 -0.74 -8.56 -4.28
C SER A 319 -1.92 -9.42 -3.78
N THR A 320 -3.08 -8.83 -3.49
CA THR A 320 -4.32 -9.58 -3.28
C THR A 320 -4.80 -10.09 -4.65
N GLY A 321 -4.99 -11.40 -4.80
CA GLY A 321 -5.17 -12.05 -6.11
C GLY A 321 -6.19 -11.37 -7.03
N VAL A 322 -6.04 -11.57 -8.34
CA VAL A 322 -6.73 -10.85 -9.44
C VAL A 322 -8.25 -10.70 -9.29
N ASN A 323 -8.91 -11.62 -8.60
CA ASN A 323 -10.37 -11.60 -8.36
C ASN A 323 -10.82 -10.70 -7.20
N SER A 324 -9.91 -9.97 -6.55
CA SER A 324 -10.21 -9.11 -5.40
C SER A 324 -10.93 -7.81 -5.79
N TYR A 325 -10.77 -7.39 -7.05
CA TYR A 325 -11.33 -6.16 -7.61
C TYR A 325 -11.99 -6.43 -8.97
N ALA A 326 -13.16 -5.85 -9.19
CA ALA A 326 -13.80 -5.84 -10.51
C ALA A 326 -12.97 -5.04 -11.52
N ALA A 327 -12.36 -3.94 -11.07
CA ALA A 327 -11.39 -3.18 -11.83
C ALA A 327 -10.39 -2.43 -10.94
N VAL A 328 -9.22 -2.17 -11.50
CA VAL A 328 -8.19 -1.25 -10.99
C VAL A 328 -8.15 -0.04 -11.92
N VAL A 329 -8.23 1.16 -11.36
CA VAL A 329 -8.28 2.41 -12.12
C VAL A 329 -7.08 3.27 -11.76
N ILE A 330 -6.24 3.57 -12.75
CA ILE A 330 -5.20 4.59 -12.67
C ILE A 330 -5.87 5.95 -12.87
N THR A 331 -5.79 6.81 -11.85
CA THR A 331 -6.51 8.09 -11.83
C THR A 331 -5.65 9.30 -12.23
N ASP A 332 -4.32 9.17 -12.20
CA ASP A 332 -3.40 10.28 -12.39
C ASP A 332 -2.08 9.87 -13.07
N ALA A 333 -1.37 10.87 -13.59
CA ALA A 333 -0.16 10.69 -14.40
C ALA A 333 1.11 10.37 -13.59
N THR A 334 1.06 10.32 -12.26
CA THR A 334 2.24 10.01 -11.42
C THR A 334 2.80 8.64 -11.73
N ILE A 335 1.96 7.69 -12.13
CA ILE A 335 2.40 6.35 -12.55
C ILE A 335 3.40 6.37 -13.72
N LEU A 336 3.52 7.50 -14.44
CA LEU A 336 4.47 7.68 -15.54
C LEU A 336 5.89 8.06 -15.08
N GLN A 337 6.07 8.44 -13.82
CA GLN A 337 7.37 8.88 -13.30
C GLN A 337 8.32 7.69 -13.15
N PRO A 338 9.64 7.85 -13.39
CA PRO A 338 10.60 6.73 -13.39
C PRO A 338 10.51 5.85 -12.14
N GLU A 339 10.38 6.48 -10.96
CA GLU A 339 10.21 5.88 -9.63
C GLU A 339 9.06 4.85 -9.52
N MET A 340 8.03 4.96 -10.35
CA MET A 340 6.83 4.10 -10.29
C MET A 340 7.00 2.77 -11.05
N GLU A 341 8.23 2.37 -11.40
CA GLU A 341 8.50 1.16 -12.20
C GLU A 341 7.92 -0.11 -11.58
N ALA A 342 8.09 -0.29 -10.26
CA ALA A 342 7.54 -1.45 -9.56
C ALA A 342 6.00 -1.50 -9.61
N VAL A 343 5.35 -0.34 -9.47
CA VAL A 343 3.89 -0.23 -9.57
C VAL A 343 3.44 -0.55 -10.99
N ARG A 344 4.10 0.02 -12.00
CA ARG A 344 3.84 -0.24 -13.43
C ARG A 344 3.91 -1.73 -13.75
N SER A 345 4.96 -2.41 -13.28
CA SER A 345 5.11 -3.85 -13.44
C SER A 345 3.93 -4.62 -12.82
N LYS A 346 3.53 -4.28 -11.59
CA LYS A 346 2.39 -4.93 -10.92
C LYS A 346 1.04 -4.68 -11.57
N VAL A 347 0.76 -3.48 -12.09
CA VAL A 347 -0.51 -3.23 -12.79
C VAL A 347 -0.56 -3.97 -14.13
N VAL A 348 0.57 -4.11 -14.82
CA VAL A 348 0.68 -4.94 -16.04
C VAL A 348 0.40 -6.40 -15.71
N ASP A 349 1.03 -6.94 -14.67
CA ASP A 349 0.80 -8.32 -14.22
C ASP A 349 -0.67 -8.55 -13.84
N TYR A 350 -1.27 -7.63 -13.08
CA TYR A 350 -2.68 -7.70 -12.70
C TYR A 350 -3.59 -7.79 -13.94
N ALA A 351 -3.39 -6.90 -14.92
CA ALA A 351 -4.22 -6.86 -16.12
C ALA A 351 -4.01 -8.11 -17.01
N ARG A 352 -2.77 -8.54 -17.22
CA ARG A 352 -2.46 -9.73 -18.04
C ARG A 352 -3.03 -11.01 -17.44
N ASN A 353 -3.15 -11.10 -16.11
CA ASN A 353 -3.64 -12.27 -15.39
C ASN A 353 -5.16 -12.28 -15.16
N GLY A 354 -5.94 -11.50 -15.92
CA GLY A 354 -7.41 -11.54 -15.86
C GLY A 354 -8.07 -10.28 -15.28
N GLY A 355 -7.28 -9.38 -14.69
CA GLY A 355 -7.78 -8.13 -14.13
C GLY A 355 -8.24 -7.13 -15.19
N THR A 356 -9.09 -6.19 -14.80
CA THR A 356 -9.47 -5.05 -15.66
C THR A 356 -8.72 -3.80 -15.20
N LEU A 357 -7.84 -3.28 -16.05
CA LEU A 357 -7.10 -2.05 -15.79
C LEU A 357 -7.70 -0.90 -16.60
N LEU A 358 -8.10 0.18 -15.94
CA LEU A 358 -8.62 1.39 -16.57
C LEU A 358 -7.70 2.58 -16.32
N ILE A 359 -7.52 3.42 -17.33
CA ILE A 359 -6.81 4.70 -17.24
C ILE A 359 -7.85 5.80 -17.44
N SER A 360 -8.06 6.65 -16.42
CA SER A 360 -9.16 7.63 -16.42
C SER A 360 -8.85 8.82 -15.49
N PHE A 361 -9.85 9.65 -15.23
CA PHE A 361 -9.77 10.84 -14.37
C PHE A 361 -8.70 11.83 -14.85
N SER A 362 -7.85 12.30 -13.93
CA SER A 362 -6.88 13.36 -14.19
C SER A 362 -5.69 12.91 -15.05
N PHE A 363 -5.56 11.61 -15.34
CA PHE A 363 -4.47 11.08 -16.17
C PHE A 363 -4.38 11.79 -17.51
N SER A 364 -5.49 11.92 -18.23
CA SER A 364 -5.57 12.58 -19.55
C SER A 364 -5.23 14.07 -19.49
N SER A 365 -5.36 14.71 -18.33
CA SER A 365 -5.09 16.14 -18.14
C SER A 365 -3.60 16.43 -17.85
N PHE A 366 -2.88 15.50 -17.24
CA PHE A 366 -1.51 15.73 -16.76
C PHE A 366 -0.45 14.83 -17.42
N ALA A 367 -0.85 13.78 -18.11
CA ALA A 367 0.08 12.92 -18.84
C ALA A 367 0.69 13.67 -20.02
N THR A 368 2.02 13.71 -20.09
CA THR A 368 2.72 14.30 -21.25
C THR A 368 2.79 13.28 -22.39
N PRO A 369 2.63 13.70 -23.66
CA PRO A 369 2.65 12.77 -24.80
C PRO A 369 3.88 11.85 -24.87
N PRO A 370 5.12 12.31 -24.62
CA PRO A 370 6.30 11.44 -24.65
C PRO A 370 6.27 10.34 -23.59
N LEU A 371 5.86 10.67 -22.36
CA LEU A 371 5.79 9.70 -21.27
C LEU A 371 4.63 8.73 -21.46
N ALA A 372 3.46 9.23 -21.87
CA ALA A 372 2.30 8.39 -22.17
C ALA A 372 2.59 7.40 -23.30
N LYS A 373 3.26 7.85 -24.38
CA LYS A 373 3.65 6.96 -25.49
C LYS A 373 4.59 5.84 -25.03
N ARG A 374 5.58 6.13 -24.18
CA ARG A 374 6.44 5.11 -23.59
C ARG A 374 5.66 4.16 -22.69
N PHE A 375 4.73 4.68 -21.89
CA PHE A 375 3.90 3.85 -21.03
C PHE A 375 3.00 2.90 -21.82
N PHE A 376 2.30 3.38 -22.85
CA PHE A 376 1.49 2.51 -23.71
C PHE A 376 2.34 1.48 -24.45
N LYS A 377 3.43 1.92 -25.09
CA LYS A 377 4.23 1.05 -25.94
C LYS A 377 5.18 0.14 -25.19
N ASP A 378 6.01 0.72 -24.32
CA ASP A 378 7.13 0.02 -23.70
C ASP A 378 6.68 -0.72 -22.42
N THR A 379 5.73 -0.16 -21.66
CA THR A 379 5.21 -0.80 -20.43
C THR A 379 4.00 -1.70 -20.73
N LEU A 380 2.95 -1.16 -21.35
CA LEU A 380 1.73 -1.92 -21.63
C LEU A 380 1.86 -2.79 -22.88
N GLY A 381 2.74 -2.47 -23.83
CA GLY A 381 2.88 -3.27 -25.06
C GLY A 381 1.73 -3.08 -26.04
N VAL A 382 1.07 -1.91 -26.03
CA VAL A 382 0.03 -1.52 -26.98
C VAL A 382 0.49 -0.32 -27.81
N ASP A 383 0.04 -0.24 -29.07
CA ASP A 383 0.46 0.84 -29.99
C ASP A 383 -0.26 2.18 -29.74
N TRP A 384 -1.07 2.27 -28.69
CA TRP A 384 -1.84 3.47 -28.37
C TRP A 384 -0.94 4.70 -28.20
N SER A 385 -1.41 5.83 -28.73
CA SER A 385 -0.76 7.12 -28.52
C SER A 385 -1.79 8.24 -28.39
N PHE A 386 -1.42 9.37 -27.82
CA PHE A 386 -2.34 10.51 -27.70
C PHE A 386 -2.58 11.17 -29.06
N GLY A 387 -3.86 11.35 -29.38
CA GLY A 387 -4.34 12.07 -30.55
C GLY A 387 -4.85 13.46 -30.21
N ASP A 388 -5.96 13.86 -30.84
CA ASP A 388 -6.52 15.19 -30.69
C ASP A 388 -7.05 15.44 -29.28
N TYR A 389 -6.95 16.69 -28.84
CA TYR A 389 -7.63 17.19 -27.66
C TYR A 389 -8.73 18.15 -28.11
N GLN A 390 -9.99 17.74 -28.01
CA GLN A 390 -11.11 18.56 -28.47
C GLN A 390 -12.42 18.26 -27.74
N ARG A 391 -13.37 19.20 -27.86
CA ARG A 391 -14.77 18.95 -27.55
C ARG A 391 -15.50 18.59 -28.83
N SER A 392 -16.19 17.45 -28.83
CA SER A 392 -17.07 17.03 -29.92
C SER A 392 -18.22 16.19 -29.37
N THR A 393 -19.18 15.83 -30.21
CA THR A 393 -20.22 14.83 -29.91
C THR A 393 -19.75 13.50 -30.45
N PHE A 394 -19.60 12.50 -29.59
CA PHE A 394 -19.09 11.19 -30.00
C PHE A 394 -20.21 10.16 -30.05
N GLN A 395 -20.12 9.22 -30.99
CA GLN A 395 -21.10 8.16 -31.16
C GLN A 395 -20.58 6.86 -30.55
N LEU A 396 -21.46 6.17 -29.84
CA LEU A 396 -21.19 4.86 -29.27
C LEU A 396 -20.96 3.85 -30.39
N ASN A 397 -19.90 3.06 -30.29
CA ASN A 397 -19.62 1.97 -31.22
C ASN A 397 -20.53 0.77 -30.88
N THR A 398 -21.61 0.61 -31.63
CA THR A 398 -22.60 -0.46 -31.43
C THR A 398 -22.27 -1.73 -32.21
N HIS A 399 -21.08 -1.83 -32.81
CA HIS A 399 -20.71 -3.01 -33.58
C HIS A 399 -20.62 -4.26 -32.66
N PRO A 400 -21.26 -5.40 -32.98
CA PRO A 400 -21.33 -6.56 -32.09
C PRO A 400 -19.98 -7.21 -31.75
N GLN A 401 -18.96 -6.96 -32.58
CA GLN A 401 -17.60 -7.45 -32.32
C GLN A 401 -16.80 -6.53 -31.38
N THR A 402 -17.37 -5.40 -30.95
CA THR A 402 -16.69 -4.52 -30.00
C THR A 402 -16.35 -5.27 -28.73
N THR A 403 -15.15 -5.03 -28.22
CA THR A 403 -14.63 -5.80 -27.09
C THR A 403 -15.46 -5.59 -25.83
N LEU A 404 -15.95 -4.36 -25.59
CA LEU A 404 -16.86 -4.07 -24.48
C LEU A 404 -18.19 -4.83 -24.60
N TYR A 405 -18.68 -5.07 -25.82
CA TYR A 405 -19.87 -5.87 -26.09
C TYR A 405 -19.66 -7.35 -25.81
N ARG A 406 -18.57 -7.91 -26.32
CA ARG A 406 -18.25 -9.34 -26.13
C ARG A 406 -18.00 -9.70 -24.67
N ARG A 407 -17.54 -8.75 -23.84
CA ARG A 407 -17.39 -8.97 -22.39
C ARG A 407 -18.73 -9.23 -21.69
N GLY A 408 -19.86 -8.71 -22.20
CA GLY A 408 -21.18 -8.78 -21.56
C GLY A 408 -22.18 -9.77 -22.18
N SER A 409 -21.76 -10.65 -23.10
CA SER A 409 -22.68 -11.50 -23.88
C SER A 409 -23.15 -12.78 -23.17
N GLY A 410 -23.53 -12.70 -21.89
CA GLY A 410 -24.27 -13.73 -21.16
C GLY A 410 -25.17 -13.09 -20.11
N SER A 411 -26.50 -13.24 -20.23
CA SER A 411 -27.58 -12.69 -19.36
C SER A 411 -27.53 -11.21 -18.89
N GLU A 412 -26.43 -10.49 -19.11
CA GLU A 412 -26.16 -9.09 -18.71
C GLU A 412 -26.24 -8.13 -19.90
N ALA A 413 -27.13 -8.43 -20.85
CA ALA A 413 -27.38 -7.59 -22.03
C ALA A 413 -28.10 -6.26 -21.72
N THR A 414 -28.49 -6.02 -20.47
CA THR A 414 -29.28 -4.85 -20.03
C THR A 414 -28.43 -3.60 -19.74
N ALA A 415 -27.09 -3.68 -19.82
CA ALA A 415 -26.22 -2.56 -19.43
C ALA A 415 -25.92 -1.55 -20.56
N TYR A 416 -26.41 -1.79 -21.79
CA TYR A 416 -26.38 -0.76 -22.85
C TYR A 416 -27.38 0.37 -22.62
N ASP A 417 -28.46 0.08 -21.90
CA ASP A 417 -29.60 0.99 -21.75
C ASP A 417 -29.25 2.28 -20.99
N GLU A 418 -28.14 2.30 -20.25
CA GLU A 418 -27.68 3.48 -19.50
C GLU A 418 -26.58 4.29 -20.23
N MET A 419 -25.88 3.71 -21.22
CA MET A 419 -24.88 4.45 -22.00
C MET A 419 -25.56 5.26 -23.10
N LYS A 420 -25.25 6.55 -23.20
CA LYS A 420 -25.81 7.38 -24.26
C LYS A 420 -25.26 7.01 -25.63
N GLU A 421 -26.14 6.86 -26.62
CA GLU A 421 -25.78 6.62 -28.02
C GLU A 421 -24.86 7.72 -28.57
N GLU A 422 -25.11 8.97 -28.18
CA GLU A 422 -24.24 10.09 -28.45
C GLU A 422 -24.25 11.11 -27.32
N PHE A 423 -23.09 11.70 -27.01
CA PHE A 423 -23.01 12.86 -26.12
C PHE A 423 -21.77 13.71 -26.38
N SER A 424 -21.83 14.98 -25.94
CA SER A 424 -20.71 15.91 -26.06
C SER A 424 -19.72 15.72 -24.91
N MET A 425 -18.45 15.52 -25.24
CA MET A 425 -17.38 15.33 -24.28
C MET A 425 -16.19 16.19 -24.66
N LYS A 426 -15.45 16.74 -23.68
CA LYS A 426 -14.13 17.33 -23.91
C LYS A 426 -13.09 16.28 -23.52
N ALA A 427 -12.40 15.72 -24.51
CA ALA A 427 -11.53 14.57 -24.28
C ALA A 427 -10.18 14.70 -24.97
N LEU A 428 -9.17 14.06 -24.38
CA LEU A 428 -7.92 13.71 -25.04
C LEU A 428 -8.08 12.32 -25.68
N HIS A 429 -7.97 12.25 -27.00
CA HIS A 429 -8.19 11.00 -27.73
C HIS A 429 -6.97 10.08 -27.70
N LEU A 430 -7.22 8.81 -28.02
CA LEU A 430 -6.21 7.85 -28.45
C LEU A 430 -6.23 7.66 -29.96
N GLU A 431 -5.04 7.54 -30.53
CA GLU A 431 -4.73 7.05 -31.86
C GLU A 431 -4.31 5.58 -31.84
N ASP A 432 -4.30 4.96 -33.02
CA ASP A 432 -3.82 3.59 -33.23
C ASP A 432 -4.56 2.52 -32.40
N VAL A 433 -5.77 2.84 -31.93
CA VAL A 433 -6.68 1.88 -31.31
C VAL A 433 -7.38 1.07 -32.41
N ALA A 434 -7.41 -0.26 -32.28
CA ALA A 434 -8.13 -1.13 -33.19
C ALA A 434 -9.62 -0.79 -33.23
N GLU A 435 -10.27 -0.92 -34.40
CA GLU A 435 -11.66 -0.49 -34.61
C GLU A 435 -12.64 -1.14 -33.62
N ASN A 436 -12.47 -2.43 -33.32
CA ASN A 436 -13.29 -3.16 -32.35
C ASN A 436 -13.03 -2.77 -30.88
N ASP A 437 -11.98 -2.02 -30.60
CA ASP A 437 -11.63 -1.59 -29.24
C ASP A 437 -12.00 -0.12 -28.98
N ARG A 438 -12.47 0.61 -30.00
CA ARG A 438 -12.97 1.98 -29.84
C ARG A 438 -14.40 1.91 -29.28
N VAL A 439 -14.62 2.45 -28.08
CA VAL A 439 -15.94 2.46 -27.42
C VAL A 439 -16.79 3.60 -27.95
N TYR A 440 -16.20 4.79 -28.08
CA TYR A 440 -16.81 5.96 -28.72
C TYR A 440 -15.98 6.40 -29.92
N ILE A 441 -16.62 6.90 -30.97
CA ILE A 441 -15.95 7.28 -32.22
C ILE A 441 -16.33 8.73 -32.54
N ALA A 442 -15.34 9.51 -33.00
CA ALA A 442 -15.61 10.88 -33.43
C ALA A 442 -16.44 10.87 -34.74
N PRO A 443 -17.33 11.86 -34.94
CA PRO A 443 -18.05 11.99 -36.21
C PRO A 443 -17.08 12.14 -37.38
N TYR A 444 -17.51 11.74 -38.59
CA TYR A 444 -16.79 11.92 -39.86
C TYR A 444 -15.60 10.97 -40.14
N GLY A 445 -15.60 9.76 -39.59
CA GLY A 445 -14.62 8.73 -39.98
C GLY A 445 -13.22 8.92 -39.38
N SER A 446 -13.13 9.66 -38.27
CA SER A 446 -11.91 9.73 -37.48
C SER A 446 -11.47 8.32 -37.03
N ARG A 447 -10.16 8.07 -37.08
CA ARG A 447 -9.56 6.84 -36.53
C ARG A 447 -9.24 6.95 -35.05
N GLN A 448 -9.52 8.10 -34.44
CA GLN A 448 -9.26 8.36 -33.04
C GLN A 448 -10.47 8.01 -32.18
N THR A 449 -10.23 7.80 -30.89
CA THR A 449 -11.29 7.50 -29.93
C THR A 449 -11.06 8.22 -28.60
N PRO A 450 -12.08 8.86 -27.99
CA PRO A 450 -11.95 9.39 -26.65
C PRO A 450 -12.08 8.31 -25.55
N ALA A 451 -12.52 7.09 -25.89
CA ALA A 451 -12.67 5.99 -24.94
C ALA A 451 -12.38 4.65 -25.63
N ALA A 452 -11.41 3.90 -25.11
CA ALA A 452 -10.98 2.62 -25.66
C ALA A 452 -11.13 1.50 -24.64
N PHE A 453 -11.44 0.29 -25.09
CA PHE A 453 -11.51 -0.91 -24.27
C PHE A 453 -11.05 -2.12 -25.08
N SER A 454 -9.92 -2.71 -24.72
CA SER A 454 -9.27 -3.80 -25.46
C SER A 454 -9.01 -5.01 -24.57
N LYS A 455 -8.89 -6.18 -25.20
CA LYS A 455 -8.46 -7.40 -24.54
C LYS A 455 -6.97 -7.30 -24.24
N TYR A 456 -6.56 -7.67 -23.03
CA TYR A 456 -5.16 -7.51 -22.61
C TYR A 456 -4.68 -8.72 -21.79
N GLY A 457 -3.94 -9.63 -22.44
CA GLY A 457 -3.70 -10.96 -21.88
C GLY A 457 -5.03 -11.68 -21.60
N GLU A 458 -5.17 -12.23 -20.39
CA GLU A 458 -6.43 -12.82 -19.91
C GLU A 458 -7.43 -11.78 -19.40
N GLY A 459 -7.00 -10.52 -19.20
CA GLY A 459 -7.83 -9.44 -18.68
C GLY A 459 -8.21 -8.40 -19.74
N TYR A 460 -8.31 -7.15 -19.31
CA TYR A 460 -8.73 -6.02 -20.15
C TYR A 460 -7.98 -4.72 -19.81
N LEU A 461 -7.79 -3.89 -20.83
CA LEU A 461 -7.22 -2.55 -20.72
C LEU A 461 -8.21 -1.54 -21.27
N GLY A 462 -8.52 -0.51 -20.48
CA GLY A 462 -9.41 0.57 -20.88
C GLY A 462 -8.81 1.95 -20.67
N TYR A 463 -9.32 2.91 -21.43
CA TYR A 463 -8.97 4.32 -21.35
C TYR A 463 -10.22 5.18 -21.50
N ILE A 464 -10.35 6.21 -20.66
CA ILE A 464 -11.36 7.27 -20.76
C ILE A 464 -10.62 8.60 -20.76
N GLY A 465 -10.72 9.33 -21.88
CA GLY A 465 -9.99 10.57 -22.10
C GLY A 465 -10.71 11.84 -21.68
N ASP A 466 -11.90 11.74 -21.08
CA ASP A 466 -12.65 12.90 -20.60
C ASP A 466 -11.83 13.72 -19.61
N VAL A 467 -11.87 15.04 -19.75
CA VAL A 467 -11.16 15.97 -18.85
C VAL A 467 -12.11 16.87 -18.05
N ASN A 468 -13.42 16.81 -18.33
CA ASN A 468 -14.40 17.76 -17.79
C ASN A 468 -15.47 17.13 -16.88
N THR A 469 -15.38 15.83 -16.58
CA THR A 469 -16.28 15.09 -15.69
C THR A 469 -17.73 15.07 -16.17
N GLU A 470 -17.94 14.87 -17.46
CA GLU A 470 -19.29 14.89 -18.02
C GLU A 470 -20.14 13.77 -17.39
N VAL A 471 -21.38 14.07 -17.03
CA VAL A 471 -22.24 13.16 -16.24
C VAL A 471 -22.44 11.82 -16.94
N GLU A 472 -22.50 11.86 -18.27
CA GLU A 472 -22.61 10.74 -19.20
C GLU A 472 -21.42 9.78 -19.17
N VAL A 473 -20.26 10.20 -18.66
CA VAL A 473 -19.08 9.34 -18.48
C VAL A 473 -19.30 8.33 -17.34
N GLY A 474 -20.24 8.60 -16.43
CA GLY A 474 -20.56 7.71 -15.30
C GLY A 474 -20.97 6.30 -15.72
N PRO A 475 -22.03 6.12 -16.53
CA PRO A 475 -22.40 4.82 -17.07
C PRO A 475 -21.28 4.11 -17.84
N LEU A 476 -20.47 4.87 -18.60
CA LEU A 476 -19.30 4.34 -19.30
C LEU A 476 -18.26 3.77 -18.32
N LEU A 477 -17.91 4.53 -17.28
CA LEU A 477 -16.96 4.10 -16.25
C LEU A 477 -17.46 2.85 -15.51
N LEU A 478 -18.72 2.84 -15.09
CA LEU A 478 -19.36 1.68 -14.43
C LEU A 478 -19.27 0.45 -15.33
N ARG A 479 -19.63 0.59 -16.60
CA ARG A 479 -19.61 -0.49 -17.58
C ARG A 479 -18.21 -1.03 -17.85
N MET A 480 -17.22 -0.16 -17.99
CA MET A 480 -15.83 -0.56 -18.19
C MET A 480 -15.25 -1.22 -16.92
N CYS A 481 -15.68 -0.80 -15.72
CA CYS A 481 -15.35 -1.46 -14.46
C CYS A 481 -16.02 -2.84 -14.32
N GLY A 482 -17.16 -3.05 -14.99
CA GLY A 482 -17.96 -4.28 -14.88
C GLY A 482 -18.77 -4.32 -13.58
N VAL A 483 -19.34 -3.18 -13.16
CA VAL A 483 -20.10 -3.03 -11.91
C VAL A 483 -21.45 -2.35 -12.11
#